data_AF-A0A959X0T3-F1
#
_entry.id   AF-A0A959X0T3-F1
#
_cell.length_a   1.000
_cell.length_b   1.000
_cell.length_c   1.000
_cell.angle_alpha   90.00
_cell.angle_beta   90.00
_cell.angle_gamma   90.00
#
_symmetry.space_group_name_H-M   'P 1'
#
loop_
_entity.id
_entity.type
_entity.pdbx_description
1 polymer ?
#
loop_
_entity_poly.entity_id
_entity_poly.type
_entity_poly.pdbx_seq_one_letter_code
_entity_poly.pdbx_strand_id
1 'polypeptide(L)'
;MKTPYGAWRASYVHGRWTVLSGPTSMVVLEPAPSSAAGFIARLWAQLLDCASIGEIVTTLTTHGLDQMPNLGVFFWDDDRLHCLLRGSLTVFDAATDAELASGAGARTWYETTLSARSVQLPLDDTAGSGDLLELPLVVGAVQAASVYLDAQPVAAAPPAAAAEPAAASHPAAAPEPAVVPERAAVPPTVVAPAPA
;
A
#
# COMPACT_ATOMS: atom_id res chain seq x y z
N MET A 1 -5.19 1.22 15.05
CA MET A 1 -5.36 2.34 14.12
C MET A 1 -5.09 1.85 12.70
N LYS A 2 -6.02 2.00 11.76
CA LYS A 2 -5.72 1.79 10.32
C LYS A 2 -4.98 3.02 9.81
N THR A 3 -3.81 2.83 9.21
CA THR A 3 -3.18 3.89 8.41
C THR A 3 -4.03 4.14 7.16
N PRO A 4 -3.87 5.27 6.44
CA PRO A 4 -4.55 5.48 5.15
C PRO A 4 -4.29 4.37 4.10
N TYR A 5 -3.32 3.49 4.35
CA TYR A 5 -2.85 2.46 3.43
C TYR A 5 -3.12 1.02 3.89
N GLY A 6 -3.65 0.81 5.11
CA GLY A 6 -3.90 -0.53 5.67
C GLY A 6 -3.51 -0.66 7.15
N ALA A 7 -3.58 -1.88 7.67
CA ALA A 7 -3.18 -2.23 9.03
C ALA A 7 -1.65 -2.30 9.21
N TRP A 8 -0.90 -2.46 8.12
CA TRP A 8 0.55 -2.51 8.09
C TRP A 8 1.12 -1.77 6.88
N ARG A 9 2.43 -1.57 6.88
CA ARG A 9 3.24 -1.26 5.70
C ARG A 9 3.91 -2.54 5.26
N ALA A 10 3.82 -2.87 3.98
CA ALA A 10 4.58 -3.97 3.42
C ALA A 10 5.60 -3.45 2.41
N SER A 11 6.71 -4.15 2.28
CA SER A 11 7.66 -4.00 1.20
C SER A 11 8.13 -5.36 0.73
N TYR A 12 8.62 -5.43 -0.49
CA TYR A 12 9.03 -6.69 -1.09
C TYR A 12 10.22 -6.51 -2.02
N VAL A 13 10.99 -7.59 -2.12
CA VAL A 13 11.98 -7.76 -3.18
C VAL A 13 11.37 -8.62 -4.28
N HIS A 14 11.59 -8.25 -5.54
CA HIS A 14 11.04 -8.99 -6.68
C HIS A 14 11.51 -10.46 -6.69
N GLY A 15 10.61 -11.39 -7.01
CA GLY A 15 10.92 -12.82 -7.11
C GLY A 15 9.82 -13.60 -7.80
N ARG A 16 9.65 -14.88 -7.44
CA ARG A 16 8.75 -15.81 -8.16
C ARG A 16 7.50 -16.21 -7.37
N TRP A 17 7.51 -16.07 -6.05
CA TRP A 17 6.36 -16.41 -5.21
C TRP A 17 5.26 -15.39 -5.38
N THR A 18 4.01 -15.84 -5.36
CA THR A 18 2.87 -14.93 -5.50
C THR A 18 2.47 -14.40 -4.13
N VAL A 19 2.46 -13.08 -3.98
CA VAL A 19 2.05 -12.40 -2.74
C VAL A 19 0.83 -11.55 -3.04
N LEU A 20 -0.25 -11.81 -2.30
CA LEU A 20 -1.50 -11.07 -2.34
C LEU A 20 -1.60 -10.23 -1.07
N SER A 21 -1.47 -8.92 -1.20
CA SER A 21 -1.64 -7.96 -0.10
C SER A 21 -3.02 -7.33 -0.17
N GLY A 22 -3.80 -7.54 0.89
CA GLY A 22 -5.03 -6.83 1.19
C GLY A 22 -4.82 -5.78 2.29
N PRO A 23 -5.87 -5.05 2.69
CA PRO A 23 -5.76 -3.98 3.68
C PRO A 23 -5.38 -4.45 5.09
N THR A 24 -5.75 -5.67 5.46
CA THR A 24 -5.55 -6.27 6.80
C THR A 24 -5.03 -7.70 6.75
N SER A 25 -4.84 -8.23 5.55
CA SER A 25 -4.52 -9.64 5.31
C SER A 25 -3.52 -9.78 4.18
N MET A 26 -2.61 -10.75 4.28
CA MET A 26 -1.69 -11.09 3.21
C MET A 26 -1.66 -12.60 3.02
N VAL A 27 -1.63 -13.05 1.76
CA VAL A 27 -1.49 -14.46 1.42
C VAL A 27 -0.26 -14.62 0.53
N VAL A 28 0.55 -15.62 0.85
CA VAL A 28 1.76 -15.98 0.13
C VAL A 28 1.63 -17.40 -0.40
N LEU A 29 1.78 -17.53 -1.71
CA LEU A 29 1.61 -18.75 -2.47
C LEU A 29 2.90 -19.09 -3.20
N GLU A 30 3.18 -20.39 -3.32
CA GLU A 30 4.28 -20.89 -4.15
C GLU A 30 4.18 -20.37 -5.61
N PRO A 31 5.29 -20.37 -6.37
CA PRO A 31 5.30 -19.89 -7.75
C PRO A 31 4.23 -20.58 -8.60
N ALA A 32 3.23 -19.81 -9.04
CA ALA A 32 2.08 -20.32 -9.76
C ALA A 32 2.29 -20.28 -11.29
N PRO A 33 1.76 -21.27 -12.03
CA PRO A 33 1.74 -21.21 -13.50
C PRO A 33 0.78 -20.12 -13.99
N SER A 34 0.94 -19.67 -15.23
CA SER A 34 0.08 -18.64 -15.84
C SER A 34 -1.40 -19.02 -15.90
N SER A 35 -1.71 -20.33 -15.96
CA SER A 35 -3.09 -20.84 -15.90
C SER A 35 -3.81 -20.53 -14.58
N ALA A 36 -3.07 -20.25 -13.50
CA ALA A 36 -3.62 -19.89 -12.20
C ALA A 36 -4.05 -18.41 -12.10
N ALA A 37 -3.81 -17.57 -13.11
CA ALA A 37 -4.10 -16.14 -13.06
C ALA A 37 -5.55 -15.82 -12.68
N GLY A 38 -6.52 -16.53 -13.25
CA GLY A 38 -7.94 -16.35 -12.91
C GLY A 38 -8.30 -16.82 -11.50
N PHE A 39 -7.54 -17.76 -10.93
CA PHE A 39 -7.68 -18.15 -9.53
C PHE A 39 -7.11 -17.08 -8.60
N ILE A 40 -5.87 -16.63 -8.85
CA ILE A 40 -5.19 -15.59 -8.07
C ILE A 40 -6.02 -14.29 -8.04
N ALA A 41 -6.58 -13.87 -9.17
CA ALA A 41 -7.41 -12.67 -9.26
C ALA A 41 -8.68 -12.77 -8.38
N ARG A 42 -9.32 -13.95 -8.34
CA ARG A 42 -10.51 -14.19 -7.50
C ARG A 42 -10.16 -14.20 -6.01
N LEU A 43 -9.09 -14.90 -5.66
CA LEU A 43 -8.61 -14.95 -4.28
C LEU A 43 -8.22 -13.55 -3.78
N TRP A 44 -7.53 -12.77 -4.60
CA TRP A 44 -7.20 -11.38 -4.26
C TRP A 44 -8.44 -10.52 -4.04
N ALA A 45 -9.45 -10.62 -4.93
CA ALA A 45 -10.71 -9.88 -4.75
C ALA A 45 -11.39 -10.24 -3.41
N GLN A 46 -11.39 -11.52 -3.03
CA GLN A 46 -11.95 -11.95 -1.74
C GLN A 46 -11.16 -11.39 -0.55
N LEU A 47 -9.83 -11.28 -0.65
CA LEU A 47 -8.99 -10.69 0.42
C LEU A 47 -9.25 -9.20 0.63
N LEU A 48 -9.76 -8.48 -0.38
CA LEU A 48 -10.14 -7.07 -0.22
C LEU A 48 -11.37 -6.90 0.69
N ASP A 49 -12.27 -7.89 0.69
CA ASP A 49 -13.54 -7.87 1.42
C ASP A 49 -13.48 -8.65 2.75
N CYS A 50 -12.46 -9.50 2.96
CA CYS A 50 -12.35 -10.32 4.17
C CYS A 50 -12.18 -9.47 5.43
N ALA A 51 -13.06 -9.70 6.40
CA ALA A 51 -13.05 -9.02 7.69
C ALA A 51 -12.34 -9.82 8.79
N SER A 52 -12.10 -11.13 8.58
CA SER A 52 -11.50 -12.01 9.60
C SER A 52 -10.61 -13.11 9.03
N ILE A 53 -9.72 -13.62 9.87
CA ILE A 53 -8.88 -14.78 9.58
C ILE A 53 -9.69 -16.04 9.25
N GLY A 54 -10.83 -16.23 9.91
CA GLY A 54 -11.71 -17.38 9.67
C GLY A 54 -12.35 -17.38 8.28
N GLU A 55 -12.72 -16.21 7.76
CA GLU A 55 -13.22 -16.05 6.38
C GLU A 55 -12.12 -16.35 5.35
N ILE A 56 -10.90 -15.91 5.63
CA ILE A 56 -9.74 -16.21 4.79
C ILE A 56 -9.50 -17.72 4.78
N VAL A 57 -9.38 -18.37 5.94
CA VAL A 57 -9.17 -19.83 6.04
C VAL A 57 -10.29 -20.61 5.34
N THR A 58 -11.55 -20.18 5.52
CA THR A 58 -12.70 -20.80 4.84
C THR A 58 -12.59 -20.68 3.33
N THR A 59 -12.19 -19.49 2.84
CA THR A 59 -11.95 -19.23 1.42
C THR A 59 -10.83 -20.12 0.88
N LEU A 60 -9.70 -20.17 1.58
CA LEU A 60 -8.54 -20.98 1.20
C LEU A 60 -8.90 -22.47 1.13
N THR A 61 -9.61 -22.99 2.14
CA THR A 61 -10.05 -24.39 2.20
C THR A 61 -11.08 -24.70 1.10
N THR A 62 -12.03 -23.80 0.84
CA THR A 62 -13.01 -23.95 -0.25
C THR A 62 -12.33 -24.07 -1.62
N HIS A 63 -11.18 -23.42 -1.77
CA HIS A 63 -10.37 -23.47 -2.98
C HIS A 63 -9.29 -24.56 -3.00
N GLY A 64 -9.24 -25.44 -1.99
CA GLY A 64 -8.28 -26.53 -1.91
C GLY A 64 -6.85 -26.09 -1.56
N LEU A 65 -6.66 -24.86 -1.09
CA LEU A 65 -5.34 -24.36 -0.67
C LEU A 65 -4.88 -24.98 0.65
N ASP A 66 -5.78 -25.65 1.38
CA ASP A 66 -5.44 -26.53 2.50
C ASP A 66 -4.61 -27.75 2.07
N GLN A 67 -4.47 -28.02 0.76
CA GLN A 67 -3.62 -29.07 0.20
C GLN A 67 -2.32 -28.54 -0.41
N MET A 68 -2.14 -27.21 -0.48
CA MET A 68 -0.96 -26.62 -1.09
C MET A 68 0.27 -26.84 -0.20
N PRO A 69 1.42 -27.30 -0.72
CA PRO A 69 2.57 -27.69 0.09
C PRO A 69 3.16 -26.52 0.88
N ASN A 70 3.20 -25.32 0.28
CA ASN A 70 3.73 -24.12 0.92
C ASN A 70 2.72 -22.99 0.87
N LEU A 71 2.32 -22.48 2.02
CA LEU A 71 1.29 -21.45 2.15
C LEU A 71 1.54 -20.60 3.38
N GLY A 72 1.51 -19.28 3.19
CA GLY A 72 1.60 -18.31 4.26
C GLY A 72 0.38 -17.42 4.27
N VAL A 73 -0.22 -17.19 5.42
CA VAL A 73 -1.32 -16.25 5.59
C VAL A 73 -0.97 -15.38 6.79
N PHE A 74 -1.08 -14.08 6.63
CA PHE A 74 -0.88 -13.10 7.68
C PHE A 74 -2.16 -12.30 7.83
N PHE A 75 -2.50 -11.98 9.08
CA PHE A 75 -3.68 -11.21 9.39
C PHE A 75 -3.41 -10.29 10.57
N TRP A 76 -3.88 -9.05 10.47
CA TRP A 76 -3.81 -8.10 11.55
C TRP A 76 -5.17 -7.98 12.23
N ASP A 77 -5.24 -8.41 13.50
CA ASP A 77 -6.43 -8.33 14.34
C ASP A 77 -6.07 -7.94 15.76
N ASP A 78 -6.98 -7.29 16.48
CA ASP A 78 -6.81 -7.00 17.91
C ASP A 78 -5.43 -6.43 18.30
N ASP A 79 -4.85 -5.61 17.40
CA ASP A 79 -3.51 -5.00 17.54
C ASP A 79 -2.35 -6.02 17.60
N ARG A 80 -2.55 -7.19 16.99
CA ARG A 80 -1.62 -8.32 16.91
C ARG A 80 -1.51 -8.85 15.48
N LEU A 81 -0.34 -9.38 15.17
CA LEU A 81 -0.08 -10.06 13.91
C LEU A 81 -0.26 -11.57 14.10
N HIS A 82 -1.23 -12.13 13.38
CA HIS A 82 -1.49 -13.55 13.31
C HIS A 82 -0.89 -14.11 12.04
N CYS A 83 -0.39 -15.34 12.10
CA CYS A 83 0.05 -16.06 10.91
C CYS A 83 -0.39 -17.52 10.89
N LEU A 84 -0.65 -18.02 9.69
CA LEU A 84 -0.79 -19.43 9.38
C LEU A 84 0.30 -19.79 8.37
N LEU A 85 1.15 -20.75 8.72
CA LEU A 85 2.27 -21.17 7.90
C LEU A 85 2.17 -22.66 7.59
N ARG A 86 2.62 -23.02 6.39
CA ARG A 86 2.78 -24.41 5.99
C ARG A 86 3.99 -24.57 5.08
N GLY A 87 4.65 -25.70 5.22
CA GLY A 87 5.74 -26.09 4.34
C GLY A 87 7.05 -25.43 4.75
N SER A 88 7.79 -24.91 3.78
CA SER A 88 9.13 -24.33 3.99
C SER A 88 9.12 -22.88 4.46
N LEU A 89 7.95 -22.28 4.71
CA LEU A 89 7.87 -20.88 5.11
C LEU A 89 8.22 -20.70 6.59
N THR A 90 9.12 -19.75 6.84
CA THR A 90 9.57 -19.37 8.19
C THR A 90 9.55 -17.86 8.31
N VAL A 91 9.05 -17.37 9.43
CA VAL A 91 8.94 -15.94 9.75
C VAL A 91 10.01 -15.58 10.77
N PHE A 92 10.71 -14.48 10.51
CA PHE A 92 11.76 -13.94 11.36
C PHE A 92 11.35 -12.58 11.94
N ASP A 93 11.83 -12.29 13.13
CA ASP A 93 11.77 -10.96 13.71
C ASP A 93 12.70 -10.03 12.94
N ALA A 94 12.18 -8.93 12.41
CA ALA A 94 12.98 -8.09 11.52
C ALA A 94 14.05 -7.25 12.23
N ALA A 95 14.02 -7.14 13.56
CA ALA A 95 15.01 -6.40 14.33
C ALA A 95 16.16 -7.31 14.82
N THR A 96 15.84 -8.57 15.14
CA THR A 96 16.77 -9.51 15.77
C THR A 96 17.18 -10.68 14.89
N ASP A 97 16.51 -10.87 13.74
CA ASP A 97 16.65 -12.02 12.84
C ASP A 97 16.36 -13.37 13.54
N ALA A 98 15.64 -13.33 14.67
CA ALA A 98 15.24 -14.52 15.40
C ALA A 98 14.04 -15.18 14.72
N GLU A 99 14.07 -16.52 14.59
CA GLU A 99 12.92 -17.27 14.11
C GLU A 99 11.73 -17.13 15.08
N LEU A 100 10.59 -16.67 14.56
CA LEU A 100 9.35 -16.50 15.33
C LEU A 100 8.36 -17.65 15.10
N ALA A 101 8.31 -18.16 13.87
CA ALA A 101 7.35 -19.19 13.48
C ALA A 101 7.84 -19.94 12.24
N SER A 102 7.55 -21.25 12.16
CA SER A 102 7.82 -22.05 10.97
C SER A 102 6.62 -22.93 10.62
N GLY A 103 6.31 -23.04 9.33
CA GLY A 103 5.33 -23.96 8.79
C GLY A 103 5.84 -25.40 8.65
N ALA A 104 7.11 -25.66 8.98
CA ALA A 104 7.74 -26.95 8.80
C ALA A 104 7.08 -28.02 9.68
N GLY A 105 6.71 -29.16 9.06
CA GLY A 105 6.11 -30.30 9.77
C GLY A 105 4.62 -30.17 10.09
N ALA A 106 3.96 -29.05 9.73
CA ALA A 106 2.52 -28.90 9.89
C ALA A 106 1.74 -29.81 8.92
N ARG A 107 0.84 -30.66 9.46
CA ARG A 107 0.00 -31.55 8.63
C ARG A 107 -1.06 -30.76 7.84
N THR A 108 -1.68 -29.79 8.49
CA THR A 108 -2.66 -28.88 7.89
C THR A 108 -2.08 -27.46 7.80
N TRP A 109 -1.85 -26.79 8.94
CA TRP A 109 -1.25 -25.45 9.03
C TRP A 109 -0.70 -25.26 10.45
N TYR A 110 0.38 -24.51 10.60
CA TYR A 110 0.86 -24.01 11.88
C TYR A 110 0.27 -22.62 12.10
N GLU A 111 -0.58 -22.48 13.11
CA GLU A 111 -1.21 -21.20 13.47
C GLU A 111 -0.54 -20.63 14.72
N THR A 112 -0.16 -19.36 14.68
CA THR A 112 0.37 -18.66 15.84
C THR A 112 0.11 -17.16 15.77
N THR A 113 0.22 -16.50 16.92
CA THR A 113 0.25 -15.05 17.04
C THR A 113 1.69 -14.62 17.27
N LEU A 114 2.19 -13.72 16.42
CA LEU A 114 3.55 -13.22 16.49
C LEU A 114 3.67 -12.16 17.59
N SER A 115 4.74 -12.25 18.39
CA SER A 115 5.07 -11.26 19.40
C SER A 115 5.65 -9.98 18.80
N ALA A 116 6.31 -10.09 17.65
CA ALA A 116 6.86 -8.98 16.90
C ALA A 116 5.81 -8.32 16.01
N ARG A 117 5.89 -6.99 15.87
CA ARG A 117 5.06 -6.21 14.94
C ARG A 117 5.75 -5.93 13.61
N SER A 118 7.05 -6.18 13.52
CA SER A 118 7.82 -6.02 12.30
C SER A 118 8.51 -7.35 12.01
N VAL A 119 8.19 -7.96 10.89
CA VAL A 119 8.61 -9.33 10.56
C VAL A 119 9.12 -9.42 9.13
N GLN A 120 10.06 -10.33 8.93
CA GLN A 120 10.61 -10.64 7.63
C GLN A 120 10.27 -12.07 7.24
N LEU A 121 9.86 -12.23 5.98
CA LEU A 121 9.46 -13.49 5.40
C LEU A 121 10.29 -13.74 4.13
N PRO A 122 11.42 -14.45 4.23
CA PRO A 122 12.12 -14.94 3.06
C PRO A 122 11.30 -16.06 2.40
N LEU A 123 11.10 -15.96 1.08
CA LEU A 123 10.32 -16.91 0.28
C LEU A 123 11.23 -17.72 -0.65
N ASP A 124 12.31 -17.11 -1.09
CA ASP A 124 13.27 -17.66 -2.03
C ASP A 124 14.69 -17.41 -1.49
N ASP A 125 15.62 -18.33 -1.74
CA ASP A 125 17.01 -18.23 -1.27
C ASP A 125 17.75 -17.02 -1.86
N THR A 126 17.20 -16.45 -2.93
CA THR A 126 17.72 -15.23 -3.58
C THR A 126 17.55 -13.97 -2.75
N ALA A 127 16.67 -13.96 -1.74
CA ALA A 127 16.40 -12.80 -0.89
C ALA A 127 17.62 -12.26 -0.13
N GLY A 128 18.63 -13.10 0.16
CA GLY A 128 19.84 -12.70 0.89
C GLY A 128 21.02 -12.25 0.02
N SER A 129 20.87 -12.24 -1.31
CA SER A 129 21.99 -12.07 -2.24
C SER A 129 22.02 -10.68 -2.88
N GLY A 130 22.61 -9.69 -2.19
CA GLY A 130 22.99 -8.38 -2.75
C GLY A 130 22.08 -7.20 -2.38
N ASP A 131 22.43 -6.02 -2.90
CA ASP A 131 21.66 -4.77 -2.77
C ASP A 131 20.44 -4.82 -3.72
N LEU A 132 19.43 -5.60 -3.35
CA LEU A 132 18.23 -5.82 -4.14
C LEU A 132 17.24 -4.67 -3.93
N LEU A 133 16.57 -4.28 -5.01
CA LEU A 133 15.56 -3.22 -4.96
C LEU A 133 14.34 -3.67 -4.15
N GLU A 134 14.12 -2.99 -3.02
CA GLU A 134 12.94 -3.14 -2.21
C GLU A 134 11.87 -2.11 -2.63
N LEU A 135 10.66 -2.59 -2.92
CA LEU A 135 9.54 -1.76 -3.36
C LEU A 135 8.40 -1.79 -2.33
N PRO A 136 7.70 -0.66 -2.10
CA PRO A 136 6.55 -0.64 -1.23
C PRO A 136 5.39 -1.45 -1.83
N LEU A 137 4.71 -2.20 -0.96
CA LEU A 137 3.49 -2.95 -1.27
C LEU A 137 2.38 -2.48 -0.32
N VAL A 138 1.33 -1.92 -0.90
CA VAL A 138 0.16 -1.45 -0.13
C VAL A 138 -0.94 -2.49 -0.25
N VAL A 139 -1.69 -2.45 -1.35
CA VAL A 139 -2.74 -3.42 -1.70
C VAL A 139 -2.53 -3.83 -3.15
N GLY A 140 -2.51 -5.13 -3.42
CA GLY A 140 -2.27 -5.65 -4.76
C GLY A 140 -1.74 -7.08 -4.78
N ALA A 141 -1.37 -7.54 -5.97
CA ALA A 141 -0.74 -8.83 -6.20
C ALA A 141 0.64 -8.61 -6.84
N VAL A 142 1.69 -9.18 -6.26
CA VAL A 142 3.07 -9.07 -6.77
C VAL A 142 3.75 -10.43 -6.77
N GLN A 143 4.87 -10.53 -7.50
CA GLN A 143 5.79 -11.64 -7.35
C GLN A 143 7.00 -11.21 -6.52
N ALA A 144 7.31 -11.98 -5.47
CA ALA A 144 8.30 -11.64 -4.47
C ALA A 144 9.29 -12.78 -4.17
N ALA A 145 10.49 -12.41 -3.73
CA ALA A 145 11.50 -13.31 -3.16
C ALA A 145 11.58 -13.17 -1.63
N SER A 146 11.23 -11.99 -1.12
CA SER A 146 11.02 -11.73 0.30
C SER A 146 9.94 -10.69 0.49
N VAL A 147 9.31 -10.73 1.66
CA VAL A 147 8.36 -9.72 2.12
C VAL A 147 8.76 -9.25 3.50
N TYR A 148 8.70 -7.95 3.70
CA TYR A 148 8.81 -7.31 5.00
C TYR A 148 7.45 -6.71 5.37
N LEU A 149 7.01 -6.97 6.59
CA LEU A 149 5.77 -6.44 7.16
C LEU A 149 6.11 -5.60 8.37
N ASP A 150 5.63 -4.37 8.39
CA ASP A 150 5.76 -3.45 9.52
C ASP A 150 4.39 -2.94 9.96
N ALA A 151 3.95 -3.40 11.12
CA ALA A 151 2.70 -3.01 11.76
C ALA A 151 2.93 -2.11 12.99
N GLN A 152 4.09 -1.45 13.06
CA GLN A 152 4.32 -0.41 14.07
C GLN A 152 3.33 0.75 13.86
N PRO A 153 2.80 1.33 14.95
CA PRO A 153 2.00 2.53 14.83
C PRO A 153 2.86 3.63 14.22
N VAL A 154 2.44 4.18 13.08
CA VAL A 154 2.99 5.42 12.56
C VAL A 154 2.84 6.46 13.65
N ALA A 155 3.97 6.96 14.16
CA ALA A 155 3.97 8.15 14.98
C ALA A 155 3.25 9.23 14.17
N ALA A 156 2.14 9.76 14.72
CA ALA A 156 1.45 10.86 14.08
C ALA A 156 2.49 11.95 13.80
N ALA A 157 2.68 12.30 12.52
CA ALA A 157 3.50 13.44 12.18
C ALA A 157 2.97 14.62 13.02
N PRO A 158 3.84 15.39 13.71
CA PRO A 158 3.37 16.58 14.40
C PRO A 158 2.55 17.40 13.39
N PRO A 159 1.39 17.94 13.79
CA PRO A 159 0.57 18.73 12.89
C PRO A 159 1.50 19.74 12.23
N ALA A 160 1.54 19.76 10.90
CA ALA A 160 2.24 20.79 10.18
C ALA A 160 1.71 22.10 10.75
N ALA A 161 2.57 22.84 11.47
CA ALA A 161 2.22 24.16 11.93
C ALA A 161 1.72 24.87 10.68
N ALA A 162 0.44 25.26 10.69
CA ALA A 162 -0.14 26.00 9.59
C ALA A 162 0.81 27.16 9.35
N ALA A 163 1.56 27.11 8.25
CA ALA A 163 2.21 28.29 7.77
C ALA A 163 1.05 29.23 7.48
N GLU A 164 0.85 30.21 8.35
CA GLU A 164 -0.02 31.34 8.06
C GLU A 164 0.28 31.74 6.62
N PRO A 165 -0.73 31.85 5.75
CA PRO A 165 -0.48 32.30 4.40
C PRO A 165 0.19 33.66 4.54
N ALA A 166 1.48 33.72 4.17
CA ALA A 166 2.20 34.96 4.05
C ALA A 166 1.33 35.83 3.16
N ALA A 167 0.76 36.89 3.76
CA ALA A 167 -0.10 37.81 3.05
C ALA A 167 0.63 38.21 1.78
N ALA A 168 0.08 37.83 0.64
CA ALA A 168 0.54 38.34 -0.64
C ALA A 168 0.36 39.85 -0.58
N SER A 169 1.46 40.57 -0.36
CA SER A 169 1.52 42.01 -0.53
C SER A 169 1.16 42.29 -1.98
N HIS A 170 -0.11 42.59 -2.24
CA HIS A 170 -0.53 43.19 -3.49
C HIS A 170 0.34 44.44 -3.71
N PRO A 171 0.96 44.60 -4.89
CA PRO A 171 1.48 45.90 -5.27
C PRO A 171 0.33 46.89 -5.22
N ALA A 172 0.51 47.97 -4.46
CA ALA A 172 -0.45 49.05 -4.37
C ALA A 172 -0.82 49.53 -5.78
N ALA A 173 -2.11 49.54 -6.07
CA ALA A 173 -2.67 50.10 -7.30
C ALA A 173 -2.16 51.53 -7.51
N ALA A 174 -1.66 51.80 -8.71
CA ALA A 174 -1.31 53.13 -9.17
C ALA A 174 -2.52 54.07 -9.04
N PRO A 175 -2.33 55.35 -8.68
CA PRO A 175 -3.44 56.27 -8.49
C PRO A 175 -4.15 56.53 -9.83
N GLU A 176 -5.46 56.33 -9.81
CA GLU A 176 -6.41 56.60 -10.88
C GLU A 176 -6.36 58.10 -11.24
N PRO A 177 -6.29 58.48 -12.53
CA PRO A 177 -6.23 59.88 -12.93
C PRO A 177 -7.57 60.57 -12.64
N ALA A 178 -7.50 61.66 -11.89
CA ALA A 178 -8.64 62.50 -11.54
C ALA A 178 -9.36 63.04 -12.80
N VAL A 179 -10.67 62.82 -12.84
CA VAL A 179 -11.61 63.34 -13.83
C VAL A 179 -11.57 64.87 -13.80
N VAL A 180 -11.16 65.49 -14.91
CA VAL A 180 -11.30 66.95 -15.12
C VAL A 180 -12.64 67.20 -15.81
N PRO A 181 -13.52 68.07 -15.26
CA PRO A 181 -14.82 68.32 -15.85
C PRO A 181 -14.69 69.18 -17.12
N GLU A 182 -15.48 68.76 -18.11
CA GLU A 182 -15.64 69.30 -19.46
C GLU A 182 -15.93 70.81 -19.50
N ARG A 183 -15.19 71.55 -20.34
CA ARG A 183 -15.56 72.91 -20.74
C ARG A 183 -15.31 73.17 -22.24
N ALA A 184 -16.44 73.29 -22.95
CA ALA A 184 -16.71 74.10 -24.15
C ALA A 184 -16.25 73.63 -25.55
N ALA A 185 -17.28 73.34 -26.37
CA ALA A 185 -17.55 73.72 -27.79
C ALA A 185 -16.44 73.51 -28.85
N VAL A 186 -16.68 73.00 -30.07
CA VAL A 186 -17.66 73.34 -31.14
C VAL A 186 -17.76 72.15 -32.16
N PRO A 187 -18.63 72.14 -33.21
CA PRO A 187 -19.28 70.94 -33.77
C PRO A 187 -18.54 70.35 -35.02
N PRO A 188 -19.09 69.31 -35.70
CA PRO A 188 -18.29 68.30 -36.41
C PRO A 188 -18.03 68.66 -37.89
N THR A 189 -16.86 68.25 -38.40
CA THR A 189 -16.65 68.11 -39.85
C THR A 189 -16.65 66.64 -40.24
N VAL A 190 -17.74 66.29 -40.90
CA VAL A 190 -18.03 65.11 -41.72
C VAL A 190 -16.94 64.87 -42.77
N VAL A 191 -16.53 63.62 -43.03
CA VAL A 191 -16.58 62.97 -44.37
C VAL A 191 -16.60 61.43 -44.21
N ALA A 192 -17.50 60.85 -45.00
CA ALA A 192 -17.96 59.47 -45.14
C ALA A 192 -16.90 58.40 -45.51
N PRO A 193 -17.24 57.11 -45.37
CA PRO A 193 -16.38 55.99 -45.73
C PRO A 193 -16.52 55.62 -47.21
N ALA A 194 -15.51 54.96 -47.78
CA ALA A 194 -15.75 54.04 -48.89
C ALA A 194 -14.69 52.92 -48.94
N PRO A 195 -15.06 51.72 -49.44
CA PRO A 195 -14.39 50.46 -49.15
C PRO A 195 -13.63 49.87 -50.36
N ALA A 196 -13.04 48.70 -50.10
CA ALA A 196 -12.38 47.72 -50.98
C ALA A 196 -10.85 47.74 -50.96
#